data_AF-A0A7Z1KKS5-F1
#
_entry.id   AF-A0A7Z1KKS5-F1
#
_cell.length_a   1.000
_cell.length_b   1.000
_cell.length_c   1.000
_cell.angle_alpha   90.00
_cell.angle_beta   90.00
_cell.angle_gamma   90.00
#
_symmetry.space_group_name_H-M   'P 1'
#
loop_
_entity.id
_entity.type
_entity.pdbx_description
1 polymer ?
#
loop_
_entity_poly.entity_id
_entity_poly.type
_entity_poly.pdbx_seq_one_letter_code
_entity_poly.pdbx_strand_id
1 'polypeptide(L)'
;NGDSAGCVVVAPPAVPGGKFRILERHQWRGMDFRAQADAIKKLTEQYNVTYIGIDSTGVGHGVYENVKAFFPAVREFVYNPNVKNALVLKAYDIISHRRLEFDAGHTDIAQSFMAIRRATTASGNRPTYEASRSEEASHADLAWATMHALFNEPLQGESANTSNIVEIF
;
A
#
# COMPACT_ATOMS: atom_id res chain seq x y z
N ASN A 1 2.40 -23.29 -7.09
CA ASN A 1 2.24 -21.88 -7.52
C ASN A 1 0.93 -21.34 -6.98
N GLY A 2 0.92 -20.98 -5.69
CA GLY A 2 -0.25 -20.36 -5.06
C GLY A 2 -0.01 -18.86 -5.02
N ASP A 3 -0.85 -18.11 -5.71
CA ASP A 3 -0.86 -16.64 -5.64
C ASP A 3 -1.13 -16.23 -4.18
N SER A 4 -0.37 -15.25 -3.70
CA SER A 4 -0.44 -14.70 -2.35
C SER A 4 -0.83 -13.23 -2.46
N ALA A 5 -1.67 -12.75 -1.54
CA ALA A 5 -2.06 -11.36 -1.44
C ALA A 5 -1.80 -10.83 -0.04
N GLY A 6 -1.21 -9.63 0.05
CA GLY A 6 -0.96 -8.92 1.30
C GLY A 6 -2.03 -7.87 1.55
N CYS A 7 -2.54 -7.80 2.77
CA CYS A 7 -3.40 -6.72 3.24
C CYS A 7 -2.89 -6.20 4.58
N VAL A 8 -2.87 -4.88 4.76
CA VAL A 8 -2.45 -4.25 6.03
C VAL A 8 -3.42 -3.14 6.42
N VAL A 9 -3.65 -3.01 7.72
CA VAL A 9 -4.38 -1.88 8.30
C VAL A 9 -3.37 -0.96 8.96
N VAL A 10 -3.36 0.31 8.54
CA VAL A 10 -2.42 1.31 9.04
C VAL A 10 -3.17 2.46 9.65
N ALA A 11 -2.89 2.76 10.92
CA ALA A 11 -3.31 4.01 11.54
C ALA A 11 -2.42 5.15 11.04
N PRO A 12 -3.00 6.20 10.43
CA PRO A 12 -2.25 7.40 10.08
C PRO A 12 -1.86 8.17 11.36
N PRO A 13 -0.86 9.06 11.28
CA PRO A 13 -0.52 9.92 12.39
C PRO A 13 -1.63 10.94 12.68
N ALA A 14 -1.83 11.28 13.95
CA ALA A 14 -2.78 12.31 14.36
C ALA A 14 -2.34 13.75 14.02
N VAL A 15 -1.05 13.94 13.73
CA VAL A 15 -0.46 15.23 13.36
C VAL A 15 0.48 15.07 12.16
N PRO A 16 0.64 16.09 11.32
CA PRO A 16 1.63 16.08 10.24
C PRO A 16 3.03 15.71 10.76
N GLY A 17 3.74 14.85 10.04
CA GLY A 17 5.07 14.38 10.46
C GLY A 17 5.07 13.33 11.58
N GLY A 18 3.91 12.96 12.13
CA GLY A 18 3.80 11.92 13.16
C GLY A 18 4.05 10.51 12.63
N LYS A 19 3.86 9.50 13.48
CA LYS A 19 4.12 8.09 13.15
C LYS A 19 2.88 7.36 12.62
N PHE A 20 3.07 6.58 11.58
CA PHE A 20 2.17 5.54 11.10
C PHE A 20 2.32 4.29 11.97
N ARG A 21 1.22 3.58 12.21
CA ARG A 21 1.23 2.31 12.96
C ARG A 21 0.52 1.23 12.19
N ILE A 22 1.21 0.13 11.88
CA ILE A 22 0.56 -1.05 11.33
C ILE A 22 -0.18 -1.75 12.48
N LEU A 23 -1.51 -1.79 12.39
CA LEU A 23 -2.40 -2.38 13.40
C LEU A 23 -2.63 -3.87 13.13
N GLU A 24 -2.83 -4.21 11.86
CA GLU A 24 -3.05 -5.60 11.43
C GLU A 24 -2.35 -5.87 10.09
N ARG A 25 -2.04 -7.14 9.86
CA ARG A 25 -1.45 -7.64 8.62
C ARG A 25 -2.03 -9.03 8.30
N HIS A 26 -2.29 -9.25 7.02
CA HIS A 26 -2.88 -10.48 6.51
C HIS A 26 -2.09 -10.92 5.28
N GLN A 27 -1.81 -12.22 5.18
CA GLN A 27 -1.33 -12.86 3.96
C GLN A 27 -2.35 -13.91 3.54
N TRP A 28 -3.06 -13.65 2.45
CA TRP A 28 -4.09 -14.53 1.91
C TRP A 28 -3.50 -15.38 0.79
N ARG A 29 -3.44 -16.69 1.00
CA ARG A 29 -2.93 -17.64 0.00
C ARG A 29 -4.09 -18.40 -0.62
N GLY A 30 -4.17 -18.41 -1.96
CA GLY A 30 -5.19 -19.15 -2.70
C GLY A 30 -6.62 -18.63 -2.53
N MET A 31 -6.80 -17.42 -2.00
CA MET A 31 -8.11 -16.78 -1.84
C MET A 31 -8.54 -16.14 -3.16
N ASP A 32 -9.76 -16.41 -3.62
CA ASP A 32 -10.30 -15.73 -4.80
C ASP A 32 -10.59 -14.24 -4.54
N PHE A 33 -10.78 -13.47 -5.61
CA PHE A 33 -10.95 -12.02 -5.49
C PHE A 33 -12.20 -11.60 -4.72
N ARG A 34 -13.26 -12.43 -4.66
CA ARG A 34 -14.48 -12.11 -3.90
C ARG A 34 -14.23 -12.29 -2.41
N ALA A 35 -13.61 -13.40 -2.02
CA ALA A 35 -13.26 -13.65 -0.64
C ALA A 35 -12.26 -12.61 -0.10
N GLN A 36 -11.32 -12.13 -0.93
CA GLN A 36 -10.45 -11.02 -0.56
C GLN A 36 -11.24 -9.72 -0.35
N ALA A 37 -12.18 -9.38 -1.24
CA ALA A 37 -13.02 -8.19 -1.10
C ALA A 37 -13.93 -8.26 0.14
N ASP A 38 -14.51 -9.43 0.45
CA ASP A 38 -15.31 -9.65 1.65
C ASP A 38 -14.47 -9.51 2.93
N ALA A 39 -13.21 -9.99 2.91
CA ALA A 39 -12.28 -9.78 4.02
C ALA A 39 -11.95 -8.30 4.21
N ILE A 40 -11.72 -7.55 3.13
CA ILE A 40 -11.53 -6.09 3.18
C ILE A 40 -12.78 -5.41 3.75
N LYS A 41 -13.98 -5.82 3.33
CA LYS A 41 -15.23 -5.27 3.84
C LYS A 41 -15.35 -5.43 5.36
N LYS A 42 -15.02 -6.61 5.90
CA LYS A 42 -15.00 -6.83 7.36
C LYS A 42 -14.02 -5.89 8.08
N LEU A 43 -12.86 -5.61 7.48
CA LEU A 43 -11.93 -4.61 8.04
C LEU A 43 -12.53 -3.20 8.06
N THR A 44 -13.34 -2.83 7.05
CA THR A 44 -14.07 -1.55 7.07
C THR A 44 -15.18 -1.48 8.11
N GLU A 45 -15.68 -2.62 8.59
CA GLU A 45 -16.67 -2.70 9.67
C GLU A 45 -16.00 -2.65 11.05
N GLN A 46 -14.75 -3.12 11.15
CA GLN A 46 -13.95 -3.11 12.38
C GLN A 46 -13.24 -1.77 12.62
N TYR A 47 -12.81 -1.09 11.57
CA TYR A 47 -12.05 0.16 11.63
C TYR A 47 -12.79 1.31 10.94
N ASN A 48 -12.61 2.54 11.43
CA ASN A 48 -13.00 3.73 10.69
C ASN A 48 -12.01 3.98 9.52
N VAL A 49 -12.19 3.25 8.43
CA VAL A 49 -11.33 3.30 7.25
C VAL A 49 -11.64 4.55 6.43
N THR A 50 -10.64 5.40 6.22
CA THR A 50 -10.78 6.63 5.42
C THR A 50 -10.10 6.57 4.05
N TYR A 51 -9.30 5.53 3.82
CA TYR A 51 -8.57 5.33 2.58
C TYR A 51 -8.30 3.85 2.35
N ILE A 52 -8.45 3.38 1.11
CA ILE A 52 -8.07 2.05 0.67
C ILE A 52 -7.26 2.20 -0.61
N GLY A 53 -6.10 1.54 -0.70
CA GLY A 53 -5.29 1.46 -1.90
C GLY A 53 -5.15 0.01 -2.38
N ILE A 54 -5.48 -0.26 -3.64
CA ILE A 54 -5.47 -1.62 -4.22
C ILE A 54 -4.62 -1.64 -5.48
N ASP A 55 -3.68 -2.58 -5.58
CA ASP A 55 -3.05 -2.93 -6.86
C ASP A 55 -4.06 -3.71 -7.71
N SER A 56 -4.44 -3.11 -8.83
CA SER A 56 -5.38 -3.65 -9.81
C SER A 56 -4.70 -4.46 -10.91
N THR A 57 -3.38 -4.62 -10.86
CA THR A 57 -2.64 -5.31 -11.92
C THR A 57 -2.99 -6.80 -11.93
N GLY A 58 -3.42 -7.30 -13.10
CA GLY A 58 -3.77 -8.71 -13.26
C GLY A 58 -5.00 -9.11 -12.43
N VAL A 59 -4.84 -10.10 -11.55
CA VAL A 59 -5.95 -10.65 -10.73
C VAL A 59 -6.53 -9.64 -9.73
N GLY A 60 -5.74 -8.62 -9.35
CA GLY A 60 -6.16 -7.57 -8.40
C GLY A 60 -7.29 -6.69 -8.92
N HIS A 61 -7.50 -6.62 -10.23
CA HIS A 61 -8.61 -5.85 -10.83
C HIS A 61 -9.98 -6.33 -10.31
N GLY A 62 -10.15 -7.64 -10.14
CA GLY A 62 -11.39 -8.20 -9.59
C GLY A 62 -11.63 -7.75 -8.14
N VAL A 63 -10.57 -7.67 -7.33
CA VAL A 63 -10.68 -7.18 -5.94
C VAL A 63 -11.07 -5.70 -5.93
N TYR A 64 -10.41 -4.88 -6.76
CA TYR A 64 -10.71 -3.45 -6.88
C TYR A 64 -12.17 -3.18 -7.22
N GLU A 65 -12.72 -3.84 -8.24
CA GLU A 65 -14.11 -3.62 -8.66
C GLU A 65 -15.13 -4.03 -7.56
N ASN A 66 -14.88 -5.14 -6.86
CA ASN A 66 -15.77 -5.56 -5.76
C ASN A 66 -15.67 -4.60 -4.56
N VAL A 67 -14.46 -4.11 -4.23
CA VAL A 67 -14.27 -3.14 -3.14
C VAL A 67 -14.92 -1.80 -3.46
N LYS A 68 -14.80 -1.34 -4.71
CA LYS A 68 -15.40 -0.08 -5.18
C LYS A 68 -16.92 -0.03 -5.00
N ALA A 69 -17.59 -1.17 -5.04
CA ALA A 69 -19.03 -1.26 -4.82
C ALA A 69 -19.46 -0.85 -3.40
N PHE A 70 -18.63 -1.09 -2.37
CA PHE A 70 -18.94 -0.72 -0.98
C PHE A 70 -18.05 0.40 -0.41
N PHE A 71 -16.92 0.69 -1.06
CA PHE A 71 -16.03 1.80 -0.72
C PHE A 71 -15.66 2.57 -2.01
N PRO A 72 -16.53 3.44 -2.54
CA PRO A 72 -16.33 4.10 -3.83
C PRO A 72 -15.08 4.98 -3.94
N ALA A 73 -14.55 5.43 -2.80
CA ALA A 73 -13.34 6.24 -2.71
C ALA A 73 -12.03 5.42 -2.80
N VAL A 74 -12.11 4.12 -3.06
CA VAL A 74 -10.93 3.25 -3.19
C VAL A 74 -10.00 3.74 -4.30
N ARG A 75 -8.71 3.85 -3.98
CA ARG A 75 -7.67 4.27 -4.91
C ARG A 75 -7.14 3.05 -5.67
N GLU A 76 -7.22 3.12 -6.99
CA GLU A 76 -6.60 2.16 -7.89
C GLU A 76 -5.10 2.45 -8.05
N PHE A 77 -4.27 1.41 -7.94
CA PHE A 77 -2.89 1.43 -8.38
C PHE A 77 -2.75 0.49 -9.57
N VAL A 78 -2.30 1.03 -10.71
CA VAL A 78 -1.94 0.25 -11.90
C VAL A 78 -0.41 0.23 -11.99
N TYR A 79 0.19 -0.92 -11.72
CA TYR A 79 1.64 -1.00 -11.54
C TYR A 79 2.39 -0.80 -12.85
N ASN A 80 3.22 0.23 -12.85
CA ASN A 80 4.25 0.48 -13.85
C ASN A 80 5.52 0.97 -13.13
N PRO A 81 6.68 1.04 -13.81
CA PRO A 81 7.94 1.44 -13.16
C PRO A 81 7.87 2.77 -12.41
N ASN A 82 7.09 3.74 -12.89
CA ASN A 82 6.96 5.05 -12.23
C ASN A 82 6.14 4.94 -10.93
N VAL A 83 5.02 4.22 -10.95
CA VAL A 83 4.19 3.99 -9.75
C VAL A 83 4.98 3.25 -8.69
N LYS A 84 5.69 2.19 -9.06
CA LYS A 84 6.55 1.44 -8.13
C LYS A 84 7.63 2.32 -7.52
N ASN A 85 8.28 3.16 -8.33
CA ASN A 85 9.29 4.09 -7.83
C ASN A 85 8.69 5.10 -6.83
N ALA A 86 7.53 5.68 -7.13
CA ALA A 86 6.88 6.63 -6.25
C ALA A 86 6.48 6.00 -4.90
N LEU A 87 5.94 4.78 -4.92
CA LEU A 87 5.59 4.00 -3.73
C LEU A 87 6.82 3.74 -2.85
N VAL A 88 7.91 3.25 -3.45
CA VAL A 88 9.14 2.94 -2.72
C VAL A 88 9.79 4.20 -2.16
N LEU A 89 9.87 5.29 -2.94
CA LEU A 89 10.45 6.54 -2.46
C LEU A 89 9.64 7.13 -1.30
N LYS A 90 8.31 7.07 -1.36
CA LYS A 90 7.44 7.54 -0.27
C LYS A 90 7.63 6.71 1.00
N ALA A 91 7.67 5.39 0.88
CA ALA A 91 7.91 4.53 2.04
C ALA A 91 9.33 4.71 2.61
N TYR A 92 10.34 4.87 1.75
CA TYR A 92 11.71 5.17 2.17
C TYR A 92 11.77 6.46 2.97
N ASP A 93 11.12 7.53 2.52
CA ASP A 93 11.03 8.81 3.26
C ASP A 93 10.44 8.59 4.67
N ILE A 94 9.31 7.90 4.79
CA ILE A 94 8.68 7.64 6.10
C ILE A 94 9.57 6.77 7.00
N ILE A 95 10.14 5.70 6.48
CA ILE A 95 10.95 4.74 7.26
C ILE A 95 12.27 5.37 7.70
N SER A 96 12.95 6.10 6.81
CA SER A 96 14.23 6.76 7.13
C SER A 96 14.08 7.82 8.23
N HIS A 97 12.91 8.48 8.32
CA HIS A 97 12.55 9.39 9.41
C HIS A 97 11.98 8.69 10.65
N ARG A 98 12.03 7.34 10.73
CA ARG A 98 11.54 6.53 11.85
C ARG A 98 10.06 6.75 12.16
N ARG A 99 9.26 6.96 11.11
CA ARG A 99 7.82 7.25 11.21
C ARG A 99 6.94 6.03 10.97
N LEU A 100 7.49 4.85 10.68
CA LEU A 100 6.72 3.61 10.60
C LEU A 100 6.94 2.76 11.86
N GLU A 101 5.87 2.48 12.60
CA GLU A 101 5.88 1.59 13.76
C GLU A 101 5.00 0.36 13.49
N PHE A 102 5.41 -0.77 14.05
CA PHE A 102 4.67 -2.02 14.07
C PHE A 102 5.12 -2.85 15.28
N ASP A 103 4.34 -3.86 15.65
CA ASP A 103 4.68 -4.74 16.76
C ASP A 103 6.04 -5.44 16.51
N ALA A 104 6.91 -5.48 17.53
CA ALA A 104 8.25 -6.05 17.41
C ALA A 104 8.24 -7.55 17.04
N GLY A 105 7.18 -8.28 17.36
CA GLY A 105 6.99 -9.68 16.96
C GLY A 105 6.61 -9.86 15.48
N HIS A 106 6.25 -8.80 14.76
CA HIS A 106 5.89 -8.86 13.34
C HIS A 106 7.12 -8.77 12.44
N THR A 107 8.04 -9.71 12.58
CA THR A 107 9.30 -9.76 11.83
C THR A 107 9.10 -9.93 10.32
N ASP A 108 7.96 -10.51 9.91
CA ASP A 108 7.58 -10.70 8.52
C ASP A 108 7.32 -9.37 7.79
N ILE A 109 6.90 -8.32 8.49
CA ILE A 109 6.83 -6.96 7.93
C ILE A 109 8.23 -6.49 7.55
N ALA A 110 9.20 -6.58 8.46
CA ALA A 110 10.58 -6.17 8.16
C ALA A 110 11.18 -7.00 7.01
N GLN A 111 10.97 -8.31 7.03
CA GLN A 111 11.41 -9.22 5.96
C GLN A 111 10.77 -8.85 4.60
N SER A 112 9.50 -8.45 4.59
CA SER A 112 8.80 -8.03 3.37
C SER A 112 9.48 -6.83 2.68
N PHE A 113 9.89 -5.83 3.46
CA PHE A 113 10.59 -4.67 2.92
C PHE A 113 11.99 -5.04 2.41
N MET A 114 12.70 -5.93 3.11
CA MET A 114 14.02 -6.39 2.70
C MET A 114 14.01 -7.25 1.41
N ALA A 115 12.85 -7.82 1.05
CA ALA A 115 12.68 -8.59 -0.18
C ALA A 115 12.61 -7.71 -1.45
N ILE A 116 12.36 -6.40 -1.30
CA ILE A 116 12.30 -5.45 -2.42
C ILE A 116 13.71 -5.03 -2.81
N ARG A 117 14.06 -5.21 -4.10
CA ARG A 117 15.39 -4.88 -4.63
C ARG A 117 15.30 -3.85 -5.74
N ARG A 118 16.34 -3.03 -5.86
CA ARG A 118 16.51 -2.14 -7.01
C ARG A 118 16.85 -2.98 -8.25
N ALA A 119 16.15 -2.70 -9.35
CA ALA A 119 16.35 -3.30 -10.66
C ALA A 119 16.52 -2.19 -11.73
N THR A 120 16.84 -2.58 -12.95
CA THR A 120 16.92 -1.66 -14.10
C THR A 120 15.80 -2.02 -15.08
N THR A 121 15.12 -1.03 -15.65
CA THR A 121 14.09 -1.27 -16.67
C THR A 121 14.67 -1.99 -17.89
N ALA A 122 13.84 -2.70 -18.65
CA ALA A 122 14.26 -3.42 -19.86
C ALA A 122 15.00 -2.55 -20.90
N SER A 123 14.74 -1.24 -20.90
CA SER A 123 15.43 -0.24 -21.74
C SER A 123 16.77 0.26 -21.18
N GLY A 124 17.23 -0.25 -20.04
CA GLY A 124 18.53 0.10 -19.42
C GLY A 124 18.61 1.47 -18.73
N ASN A 125 17.72 2.40 -19.04
CA ASN A 125 17.91 3.81 -18.70
C ASN A 125 17.27 4.29 -17.40
N ARG A 126 16.40 3.49 -16.74
CA ARG A 126 15.71 3.95 -15.52
C ARG A 126 15.77 2.90 -14.41
N PRO A 127 16.14 3.28 -13.17
CA PRO A 127 16.02 2.38 -12.03
C PRO A 127 14.54 2.10 -11.75
N THR A 128 14.24 0.86 -11.37
CA THR A 128 12.93 0.42 -10.88
C THR A 128 13.10 -0.45 -9.63
N TYR A 129 12.00 -0.91 -9.05
CA TYR A 129 12.02 -1.79 -7.89
C TYR A 129 11.17 -3.03 -8.16
N GLU A 130 11.71 -4.18 -7.81
CA GLU A 130 11.06 -5.48 -8.00
C GLU A 130 11.25 -6.34 -6.75
N ALA A 131 10.24 -7.16 -6.45
CA ALA A 131 10.41 -8.26 -5.51
C ALA A 131 11.13 -9.41 -6.22
N SER A 132 11.99 -10.13 -5.49
CA SER A 132 12.58 -11.39 -5.96
C SER A 132 11.48 -12.34 -6.44
N ARG A 133 11.63 -12.95 -7.64
CA ARG A 133 10.63 -13.84 -8.26
C ARG A 133 10.57 -15.26 -7.67
N SER A 134 11.34 -15.56 -6.62
CA SER A 134 11.29 -16.87 -5.93
C SER A 134 10.09 -16.93 -4.96
N GLU A 135 9.98 -17.95 -4.10
CA GLU A 135 8.99 -17.96 -3.00
C GLU A 135 9.05 -16.69 -2.12
N GLU A 136 10.20 -15.98 -2.17
CA GLU A 136 10.42 -14.66 -1.59
C GLU A 136 9.48 -13.57 -2.14
N ALA A 137 8.88 -13.74 -3.32
CA ALA A 137 7.89 -12.83 -3.88
C ALA A 137 6.68 -12.68 -2.92
N SER A 138 6.21 -13.79 -2.37
CA SER A 138 5.13 -13.80 -1.37
C SER A 138 5.51 -13.09 -0.07
N HIS A 139 6.81 -12.90 0.18
CA HIS A 139 7.25 -12.11 1.32
C HIS A 139 7.07 -10.62 1.08
N ALA A 140 7.15 -10.11 -0.16
CA ALA A 140 7.08 -8.67 -0.42
C ALA A 140 5.65 -8.09 -0.37
N ASP A 141 4.60 -8.93 -0.39
CA ASP A 141 3.21 -8.47 -0.47
C ASP A 141 2.83 -7.51 0.66
N LEU A 142 3.30 -7.78 1.89
CA LEU A 142 3.05 -6.90 3.04
C LEU A 142 3.72 -5.52 2.88
N ALA A 143 4.89 -5.46 2.26
CA ALA A 143 5.58 -4.19 2.00
C ALA A 143 4.81 -3.37 0.95
N TRP A 144 4.38 -4.00 -0.15
CA TRP A 144 3.56 -3.31 -1.17
C TRP A 144 2.23 -2.82 -0.61
N ALA A 145 1.53 -3.66 0.16
CA ALA A 145 0.30 -3.26 0.85
C ALA A 145 0.54 -2.08 1.80
N THR A 146 1.65 -2.09 2.55
CA THR A 146 2.04 -0.96 3.41
C THR A 146 2.32 0.28 2.59
N MET A 147 3.04 0.18 1.47
CA MET A 147 3.33 1.31 0.59
C MET A 147 2.05 1.95 0.03
N HIS A 148 1.02 1.17 -0.31
CA HIS A 148 -0.27 1.72 -0.74
C HIS A 148 -0.91 2.61 0.33
N ALA A 149 -0.88 2.17 1.60
CA ALA A 149 -1.41 2.93 2.72
C ALA A 149 -0.59 4.20 2.97
N LEU A 150 0.75 4.10 2.96
CA LEU A 150 1.66 5.23 3.17
C LEU A 150 1.58 6.28 2.06
N PHE A 151 1.22 5.87 0.83
CA PHE A 151 1.06 6.78 -0.31
C PHE A 151 -0.05 7.80 -0.11
N ASN A 152 -1.00 7.56 0.80
CA ASN A 152 -2.04 8.53 1.12
C ASN A 152 -1.51 9.78 1.84
N GLU A 153 -0.29 9.76 2.38
CA GLU A 153 0.33 10.97 2.88
C GLU A 153 0.97 11.76 1.73
N PRO A 154 0.63 13.06 1.56
CA PRO A 154 1.30 13.91 0.60
C PRO A 154 2.83 13.85 0.76
N LEU A 155 3.57 13.88 -0.35
CA LEU A 155 4.99 14.21 -0.27
C LEU A 155 5.07 15.66 0.25
N GLN A 156 5.91 15.92 1.24
CA GLN A 156 6.10 17.29 1.73
C GLN A 156 6.45 18.19 0.53
N GLY A 157 5.53 19.07 0.15
CA GLY A 157 5.59 19.83 -1.09
C GLY A 157 4.23 20.09 -1.75
N GLU A 158 3.21 19.25 -1.50
CA GLU A 158 1.82 19.58 -1.85
C GLU A 158 1.05 19.93 -0.59
N SER A 159 1.00 21.24 -0.34
CA SER A 159 0.44 21.88 0.83
C SER A 159 -0.97 21.40 1.18
N ALA A 160 -1.19 21.15 2.46
CA ALA A 160 -2.51 21.06 3.10
C ALA A 160 -3.28 22.41 3.09
N ASN A 161 -3.15 23.21 2.03
CA ASN A 161 -3.66 24.58 1.91
C ASN A 161 -4.52 24.84 0.67
N THR A 162 -5.09 23.82 0.03
CA THR A 162 -6.14 24.06 -0.98
C THR A 162 -7.52 24.08 -0.31
N SER A 163 -7.71 25.04 0.60
CA SER A 163 -9.04 25.49 0.99
C SER A 163 -9.56 26.37 -0.14
N ASN A 164 -10.22 25.79 -1.13
CA ASN A 164 -10.96 26.56 -2.13
C ASN A 164 -12.19 27.17 -1.46
N ILE A 165 -12.01 28.32 -0.80
CA ILE A 165 -13.12 29.22 -0.47
C ILE A 165 -13.51 29.89 -1.79
N VAL A 166 -14.65 29.47 -2.35
CA VAL A 166 -15.30 30.19 -3.44
C VAL A 166 -16.20 31.23 -2.79
N GLU A 167 -15.76 32.49 -2.76
CA GLU A 167 -16.65 33.62 -2.49
C GLU A 167 -17.51 33.86 -3.74
N ILE A 168 -18.83 33.83 -3.56
CA ILE A 168 -19.81 34.24 -4.56
C ILE A 168 -20.12 35.71 -4.28
N PHE A 169 -19.87 36.59 -5.26
CA PHE A 169 -20.47 37.92 -5.35
C PHE A 169 -21.69 37.87 -6.27
#